data_AF-A0A552LYK1-F1
#
_entry.id   AF-A0A552LYK1-F1
#
_cell.length_a   1.000
_cell.length_b   1.000
_cell.length_c   1.000
_cell.angle_alpha   90.00
_cell.angle_beta   90.00
_cell.angle_gamma   90.00
#
_symmetry.space_group_name_H-M   'P 1'
#
loop_
_entity.id
_entity.type
_entity.pdbx_description
1 polymer ?
#
loop_
_entity_poly.entity_id
_entity_poly.type
_entity_poly.pdbx_seq_one_letter_code
_entity_poly.pdbx_strand_id
1 'polypeptide(L)'
;MRTIAEINEKIAKKTAVVWTVEELKSRVSEMGIKEVFSQVDVVCTGTFEPMESSGAIINLGQTDPPIKIRQCWLDGIPAYAGFGTVDLYLGASAISDLAAKNENLEGENPERGGGHIIEDLIAGKSIQLRAV
;
A
#
# COMPACT_ATOMS: atom_id res chain seq x y z
N MET A 1 25.18 14.99 4.35
CA MET A 1 23.90 14.63 3.68
C MET A 1 23.63 13.18 4.04
N ARG A 2 22.43 12.82 4.51
CA ARG A 2 22.10 11.42 4.84
C ARG A 2 21.88 10.62 3.56
N THR A 3 22.30 9.37 3.55
CA THR A 3 22.04 8.44 2.46
C THR A 3 20.75 7.68 2.70
N ILE A 4 20.13 7.17 1.63
CA ILE A 4 18.93 6.31 1.73
C ILE A 4 19.25 5.04 2.53
N ALA A 5 20.46 4.49 2.40
CA ALA A 5 20.87 3.29 3.14
C ALA A 5 20.87 3.52 4.67
N GLU A 6 21.42 4.64 5.13
CA GLU A 6 21.42 5.00 6.56
C GLU A 6 19.99 5.22 7.10
N ILE A 7 19.11 5.86 6.31
CA ILE A 7 17.70 6.06 6.69
C ILE A 7 16.98 4.71 6.80
N ASN A 8 17.19 3.80 5.83
CA ASN A 8 16.59 2.46 5.85
C ASN A 8 17.06 1.63 7.05
N GLU A 9 18.34 1.74 7.43
CA GLU A 9 18.85 1.10 8.64
C GLU A 9 18.16 1.62 9.91
N LYS A 10 17.96 2.94 10.02
CA LYS A 10 17.21 3.55 11.13
C LYS A 10 15.74 3.11 11.16
N ILE A 11 15.09 2.99 10.00
CA ILE A 11 13.71 2.50 9.91
C ILE A 11 13.64 1.05 10.39
N ALA A 12 14.53 0.18 9.92
CA ALA A 12 14.60 -1.22 10.33
C ALA A 12 14.84 -1.37 11.84
N LYS A 13 15.68 -0.50 12.43
CA LYS A 13 15.94 -0.45 13.87
C LYS A 13 14.86 0.26 14.69
N LYS A 14 13.83 0.84 14.06
CA LYS A 14 12.80 1.68 14.69
C LYS A 14 13.38 2.89 15.44
N THR A 15 14.47 3.44 14.95
CA THR A 15 15.15 4.62 15.52
C THR A 15 15.07 5.85 14.61
N ALA A 16 14.35 5.78 13.50
CA ALA A 16 14.16 6.91 12.60
C ALA A 16 13.29 7.99 13.26
N VAL A 17 13.70 9.25 13.14
CA VAL A 17 12.89 10.41 13.53
C VAL A 17 11.97 10.74 12.36
N VAL A 18 10.68 10.49 12.54
CA VAL A 18 9.64 10.72 11.53
C VAL A 18 8.74 11.87 11.99
N TRP A 19 8.56 12.88 11.14
CA TRP A 19 7.64 13.99 11.39
C TRP A 19 6.61 14.12 10.27
N THR A 20 5.43 14.64 10.56
CA THR A 20 4.50 15.09 9.53
C THR A 20 5.01 16.37 8.86
N VAL A 21 4.47 16.69 7.68
CA VAL A 21 4.76 17.97 6.99
C VAL A 21 4.37 19.18 7.83
N GLU A 22 3.37 19.05 8.69
CA GLU A 22 2.91 20.11 9.60
C GLU A 22 3.92 20.34 10.74
N GLU A 23 4.38 19.25 11.37
CA GLU A 23 5.43 19.29 12.41
C GLU A 23 6.74 19.86 11.85
N LEU A 24 7.11 19.47 10.62
CA LEU A 24 8.27 20.01 9.93
C LEU A 24 8.16 21.53 9.79
N LYS A 25 7.04 22.04 9.27
CA LYS A 25 6.83 23.48 9.03
C LYS A 25 6.93 24.29 10.33
N SER A 26 6.31 23.80 11.41
CA SER A 26 6.41 24.42 12.74
C SER A 26 7.86 24.47 13.22
N ARG A 27 8.59 23.34 13.20
CA ARG A 27 9.98 23.30 13.64
C ARG A 27 10.90 24.17 12.77
N VAL A 28 10.71 24.19 11.46
CA VAL A 28 11.51 25.06 10.57
C VAL A 28 11.33 26.53 10.94
N SER A 29 10.12 26.96 11.31
CA SER A 29 9.88 28.34 11.75
C SER A 29 10.55 28.69 13.09
N GLU A 30 10.75 27.71 13.98
CA GLU A 30 11.34 27.92 15.31
C GLU A 30 12.86 27.82 15.33
N MET A 31 13.43 26.81 14.68
CA MET A 31 14.85 26.43 14.78
C MET A 31 15.61 26.55 13.45
N GLY A 32 14.91 26.83 12.34
CA GLY A 32 15.51 26.99 11.02
C GLY A 32 15.85 25.67 10.31
N ILE A 33 16.04 25.78 8.99
CA ILE A 33 16.18 24.62 8.08
C ILE A 33 17.39 23.74 8.45
N LYS A 34 18.52 24.34 8.79
CA LYS A 34 19.77 23.61 9.05
C LYS A 34 19.66 22.72 10.28
N GLU A 35 19.01 23.22 11.32
CA GLU A 35 18.81 22.48 12.57
C GLU A 35 17.76 21.39 12.40
N VAL A 36 16.64 21.70 11.75
CA VAL A 36 15.62 20.69 11.40
C VAL A 36 16.22 19.55 10.59
N PHE A 37 17.02 19.88 9.56
CA PHE A 37 17.71 18.88 8.75
C PHE A 37 18.66 18.01 9.56
N SER A 38 19.21 18.50 10.69
CA SER A 38 20.09 17.69 11.55
C SER A 38 19.31 16.68 12.41
N GLN A 39 17.98 16.80 12.52
CA GLN A 39 17.17 15.97 13.41
C GLN A 39 16.22 15.01 12.67
N VAL A 40 15.57 15.46 11.59
CA VAL A 40 14.53 14.66 10.90
C VAL A 40 15.13 13.66 9.92
N ASP A 41 14.71 12.40 10.00
CA ASP A 41 15.12 11.36 9.05
C ASP A 41 14.10 11.19 7.92
N VAL A 42 12.81 11.24 8.24
CA VAL A 42 11.70 11.05 7.28
C VAL A 42 10.64 12.11 7.53
N VAL A 43 10.14 12.71 6.44
CA VAL A 43 8.97 13.59 6.48
C VAL A 43 7.80 12.85 5.85
N CYS A 44 6.76 12.62 6.64
CA CYS A 44 5.49 12.09 6.19
C CYS A 44 4.64 13.24 5.62
N THR A 45 4.28 13.13 4.35
CA THR A 45 3.33 14.04 3.70
C THR A 45 2.09 13.25 3.32
N GLY A 46 0.95 13.93 3.27
CA GLY A 46 -0.31 13.34 2.84
C GLY A 46 -1.24 14.41 2.31
N THR A 47 -2.11 14.04 1.39
CA THR A 47 -3.22 14.86 0.93
C THR A 47 -4.50 14.06 1.11
N PHE A 48 -5.61 14.73 1.41
CA PHE A 48 -6.92 14.11 1.42
C PHE A 48 -7.80 14.87 0.44
N GLU A 49 -7.87 14.35 -0.79
CA GLU A 49 -8.64 14.92 -1.89
C GLU A 49 -9.38 13.78 -2.61
N PRO A 50 -10.54 14.03 -3.23
CA PRO A 50 -11.16 13.07 -4.13
C PRO A 50 -10.18 12.72 -5.27
N MET A 51 -9.64 11.51 -5.26
CA MET A 51 -8.70 11.03 -6.27
C MET A 51 -9.36 10.00 -7.18
N GLU A 52 -9.37 10.30 -8.48
CA GLU A 52 -9.68 9.32 -9.51
C GLU A 52 -8.48 8.40 -9.75
N SER A 53 -8.73 7.19 -10.27
CA SER A 53 -7.69 6.22 -10.64
C SER A 53 -6.79 5.74 -9.48
N SER A 54 -7.30 5.76 -8.24
CA SER A 54 -6.60 5.21 -7.08
C SER A 54 -6.47 3.68 -7.15
N GLY A 55 -5.31 3.14 -6.74
CA GLY A 55 -5.06 1.71 -6.71
C GLY A 55 -3.69 1.36 -6.12
N ALA A 56 -3.39 0.07 -6.04
CA ALA A 56 -2.12 -0.46 -5.55
C ALA A 56 -1.47 -1.38 -6.58
N ILE A 57 -0.16 -1.20 -6.80
CA ILE A 57 0.69 -2.15 -7.52
C ILE A 57 1.31 -3.09 -6.49
N ILE A 58 1.12 -4.39 -6.68
CA ILE A 58 1.58 -5.42 -5.74
C ILE A 58 2.46 -6.40 -6.50
N ASN A 59 3.69 -6.59 -6.04
CA ASN A 59 4.58 -7.66 -6.49
C ASN A 59 4.60 -8.76 -5.42
N LEU A 60 4.24 -9.99 -5.80
CA LEU A 60 4.16 -11.12 -4.85
C LEU A 60 5.50 -11.82 -4.61
N GLY A 61 6.54 -11.45 -5.36
CA GLY A 61 7.80 -12.18 -5.43
C GLY A 61 7.71 -13.40 -6.36
N GLN A 62 8.86 -13.74 -6.95
CA GLN A 62 8.97 -14.96 -7.75
C GLN A 62 9.03 -16.19 -6.84
N THR A 63 8.56 -17.31 -7.36
CA THR A 63 8.56 -18.62 -6.71
C THR A 63 9.46 -19.59 -7.48
N ASP A 64 9.79 -20.72 -6.83
CA ASP A 64 10.47 -21.85 -7.47
C ASP A 64 9.62 -23.11 -7.26
N PRO A 65 8.99 -23.67 -8.31
CA PRO A 65 9.09 -23.29 -9.72
C PRO A 65 8.39 -21.95 -10.05
N PRO A 66 8.81 -21.23 -11.11
CA PRO A 66 8.23 -19.94 -11.47
C PRO A 66 6.73 -20.03 -11.78
N ILE A 67 5.95 -19.10 -11.23
CA ILE A 67 4.51 -18.94 -11.51
C ILE A 67 4.29 -17.80 -12.51
N LYS A 68 3.33 -17.98 -13.41
CA LYS A 68 2.81 -16.93 -14.29
C LYS A 68 1.32 -16.76 -14.05
N ILE A 69 0.96 -15.70 -13.33
CA ILE A 69 -0.42 -15.34 -13.02
C ILE A 69 -1.10 -14.79 -14.27
N ARG A 70 -2.24 -15.37 -14.63
CA ARG A 70 -3.13 -14.94 -15.70
C ARG A 70 -4.33 -14.18 -15.14
N GLN A 71 -4.87 -14.62 -14.01
CA GLN A 71 -5.96 -13.94 -13.29
C GLN A 71 -5.72 -14.04 -11.78
N CYS A 72 -6.11 -13.01 -11.03
CA CYS A 72 -5.92 -12.97 -9.59
C CYS A 72 -7.11 -12.34 -8.88
N TRP A 73 -7.40 -12.84 -7.67
CA TRP A 73 -8.35 -12.27 -6.73
C TRP A 73 -7.72 -12.16 -5.33
N LEU A 74 -8.04 -11.08 -4.64
CA LEU A 74 -7.64 -10.78 -3.27
C LEU A 74 -8.91 -10.68 -2.42
N ASP A 75 -9.14 -11.67 -1.55
CA ASP A 75 -10.43 -11.89 -0.86
C ASP A 75 -11.64 -11.80 -1.80
N GLY A 76 -11.55 -12.43 -2.98
CA GLY A 76 -12.61 -12.40 -3.99
C GLY A 76 -12.71 -11.12 -4.82
N ILE A 77 -11.95 -10.07 -4.51
CA ILE A 77 -11.86 -8.84 -5.32
C ILE A 77 -10.88 -9.05 -6.48
N PRO A 78 -11.26 -8.81 -7.74
CA PRO A 78 -10.38 -8.99 -8.88
C PRO A 78 -9.22 -8.00 -8.85
N ALA A 79 -8.01 -8.51 -9.08
CA ALA A 79 -6.81 -7.73 -9.31
C ALA A 79 -6.31 -7.99 -10.74
N TYR A 80 -5.99 -6.93 -11.47
CA TYR A 80 -5.50 -7.05 -12.83
C TYR A 80 -4.10 -7.64 -12.84
N ALA A 81 -3.93 -8.74 -13.57
CA ALA A 81 -2.65 -9.34 -13.90
C ALA A 81 -2.26 -8.98 -15.35
N GLY A 82 -0.97 -9.09 -15.69
CA GLY A 82 -0.48 -8.87 -17.06
C GLY A 82 0.65 -7.83 -17.19
N PHE A 83 1.05 -7.18 -16.09
CA PHE A 83 2.25 -6.32 -16.05
C PHE A 83 3.55 -7.13 -16.08
N GLY A 84 3.55 -8.25 -15.34
CA GLY A 84 4.65 -9.20 -15.21
C GLY A 84 4.10 -10.55 -14.79
N THR A 85 4.97 -11.52 -14.46
CA THR A 85 4.51 -12.88 -14.13
C THR A 85 3.79 -12.95 -12.77
N VAL A 86 4.09 -12.03 -11.85
CA VAL A 86 3.56 -11.99 -10.47
C VAL A 86 3.20 -10.56 -10.02
N ASP A 87 3.07 -9.64 -10.98
CA ASP A 87 2.69 -8.25 -10.73
C ASP A 87 1.18 -8.07 -10.89
N LEU A 88 0.57 -7.43 -9.91
CA LEU A 88 -0.86 -7.19 -9.83
C LEU A 88 -1.16 -5.70 -9.69
N TYR A 89 -2.28 -5.27 -10.26
CA TYR A 89 -2.86 -3.96 -10.00
C TYR A 89 -4.27 -4.11 -9.40
N LEU A 90 -4.47 -3.55 -8.22
CA LEU A 90 -5.74 -3.54 -7.52
C LEU A 90 -6.32 -2.12 -7.54
N GLY A 91 -7.44 -1.92 -8.23
CA GLY A 91 -8.16 -0.65 -8.22
C GLY A 91 -8.86 -0.44 -6.88
N ALA A 92 -8.79 0.76 -6.31
CA ALA A 92 -9.44 1.07 -5.03
C ALA A 92 -10.98 0.96 -5.12
N SER A 93 -11.55 1.17 -6.31
CA SER A 93 -12.98 1.00 -6.59
C SER A 93 -13.36 -0.41 -7.09
N ALA A 94 -12.42 -1.37 -7.13
CA ALA A 94 -12.73 -2.74 -7.53
C ALA A 94 -13.74 -3.37 -6.55
N ILE A 95 -14.73 -4.07 -7.09
CA ILE A 95 -15.79 -4.74 -6.33
C ILE A 95 -15.66 -6.25 -6.47
N SER A 96 -16.20 -7.01 -5.52
CA SER A 96 -16.17 -8.48 -5.56
C SER A 96 -16.86 -9.02 -6.81
N ASP A 97 -16.15 -9.86 -7.58
CA ASP A 97 -16.74 -10.61 -8.70
C ASP A 97 -17.80 -11.61 -8.21
N LEU A 98 -17.67 -12.07 -6.96
CA LEU A 98 -18.59 -13.00 -6.33
C LEU A 98 -19.89 -12.27 -5.93
N ALA A 99 -19.79 -11.05 -5.38
CA ALA A 99 -20.94 -10.19 -5.12
C ALA A 99 -21.69 -9.82 -6.41
N ALA A 100 -20.97 -9.61 -7.52
CA ALA A 100 -21.58 -9.33 -8.83
C ALA A 100 -22.37 -10.51 -9.42
N LYS A 101 -22.15 -11.74 -8.95
CA LYS A 101 -22.79 -12.96 -9.48
C LYS A 101 -24.05 -13.42 -8.75
N ASN A 102 -24.54 -12.70 -7.73
CA ASN A 102 -25.78 -13.04 -7.02
C ASN A 102 -25.87 -14.50 -6.58
N GLU A 103 -24.76 -15.13 -6.20
CA GLU A 103 -24.80 -16.39 -5.49
C GLU A 103 -24.72 -16.05 -4.01
N ASN A 104 -25.74 -16.43 -3.25
CA ASN A 104 -25.87 -16.23 -1.80
C ASN A 104 -24.65 -16.78 -1.05
N LEU A 105 -23.58 -16.00 -0.98
CA LEU A 105 -22.43 -16.27 -0.15
C LEU A 105 -22.70 -15.58 1.19
N GLU A 106 -23.37 -16.33 2.07
CA GLU A 106 -23.53 -15.94 3.47
C GLU A 106 -22.15 -15.60 4.05
N GLY A 107 -21.89 -14.31 4.28
CA GLY A 107 -20.63 -13.81 4.87
C GLY A 107 -19.85 -12.80 4.04
N GLU A 108 -20.19 -12.56 2.76
CA GLU A 108 -19.53 -11.49 1.99
C GLU A 108 -20.17 -10.13 2.24
N ASN A 109 -19.38 -9.15 2.67
CA ASN A 109 -19.83 -7.77 2.80
C ASN A 109 -19.89 -7.14 1.40
N PRO A 110 -21.08 -6.75 0.88
CA PRO A 110 -21.22 -6.15 -0.44
C PRO A 110 -20.48 -4.81 -0.57
N GLU A 111 -20.13 -4.17 0.55
CA GLU A 111 -19.37 -2.92 0.59
C GLU A 111 -17.85 -3.17 0.55
N ARG A 112 -17.36 -4.41 0.71
CA ARG A 112 -15.94 -4.72 0.64
C ARG A 112 -15.45 -4.65 -0.81
N GLY A 113 -14.33 -3.97 -1.00
CA GLY A 113 -13.77 -3.65 -2.31
C GLY A 113 -12.27 -3.40 -2.24
N GLY A 114 -11.66 -3.01 -3.35
CA GLY A 114 -10.21 -2.89 -3.46
C GLY A 114 -9.60 -1.90 -2.46
N GLY A 115 -10.28 -0.80 -2.14
CA GLY A 115 -9.83 0.16 -1.12
C GLY A 115 -9.68 -0.49 0.26
N HIS A 116 -10.61 -1.36 0.64
CA HIS A 116 -10.56 -2.12 1.90
C HIS A 116 -9.41 -3.11 1.93
N ILE A 117 -9.09 -3.76 0.80
CA ILE A 117 -7.93 -4.65 0.69
C ILE A 117 -6.63 -3.86 0.83
N ILE A 118 -6.53 -2.69 0.20
CA ILE A 118 -5.35 -1.82 0.31
C ILE A 118 -5.16 -1.38 1.77
N GLU A 119 -6.23 -0.96 2.45
CA GLU A 119 -6.20 -0.62 3.88
C GLU A 119 -5.70 -1.78 4.74
N ASP A 120 -6.25 -2.98 4.54
CA ASP A 120 -5.89 -4.18 5.29
C ASP A 120 -4.42 -4.57 5.09
N LEU A 121 -3.90 -4.47 3.86
CA LEU A 121 -2.48 -4.71 3.55
C LEU A 121 -1.57 -3.68 4.24
N ILE A 122 -1.94 -2.40 4.23
CA ILE A 122 -1.20 -1.34 4.95
C ILE A 122 -1.22 -1.60 6.46
N ALA A 123 -2.34 -2.09 6.99
CA ALA A 123 -2.47 -2.49 8.40
C ALA A 123 -1.71 -3.79 8.75
N GLY A 124 -1.06 -4.44 7.78
CA GLY A 124 -0.31 -5.68 7.97
C GLY A 124 -1.18 -6.92 8.16
N LYS A 125 -2.46 -6.86 7.76
CA LYS A 125 -3.36 -8.01 7.80
C LYS A 125 -3.08 -8.97 6.65
N SER A 126 -3.37 -10.24 6.86
CA SER A 126 -3.28 -11.27 5.81
C SER A 126 -4.50 -11.23 4.90
N ILE A 127 -4.26 -11.35 3.59
CA ILE A 127 -5.29 -11.37 2.54
C ILE A 127 -5.23 -12.71 1.80
N GLN A 128 -6.38 -13.32 1.53
CA GLN A 128 -6.44 -14.55 0.76
C GLN A 128 -6.18 -14.24 -0.72
N LEU A 129 -5.19 -14.91 -1.29
CA LEU A 129 -4.88 -14.82 -2.70
C LEU A 129 -5.37 -16.06 -3.45
N ARG A 130 -6.13 -15.83 -4.52
CA ARG A 130 -6.48 -16.86 -5.51
C ARG A 130 -5.93 -16.44 -6.87
N ALA A 131 -5.17 -17.31 -7.53
CA ALA A 131 -4.62 -17.04 -8.85
C ALA A 131 -4.76 -18.24 -9.79
N VAL A 132 -4.83 -17.95 -11.08
CA VAL A 132 -4.86 -18.93 -12.20
C VAL A 132 -3.76 -18.59 -13.18
#